data_AF-A0A1W2LQG4-F1
#
_entry.id   AF-A0A1W2LQG4-F1
#
_cell.length_a   1.000
_cell.length_b   1.000
_cell.length_c   1.000
_cell.angle_alpha   90.00
_cell.angle_beta   90.00
_cell.angle_gamma   90.00
#
_symmetry.space_group_name_H-M   'P 1'
#
loop_
_entity.id
_entity.type
_entity.pdbx_description
1 polymer ?
#
loop_
_entity_poly.entity_id
_entity_poly.type
_entity_poly.pdbx_seq_one_letter_code
_entity_poly.pdbx_strand_id
1 'polypeptide(L)'
;MILGALLLGMLAGCAESVETPPPLPQFPKWQPKQPRPADRDEKAVDAALATLDLCELIDLAVYDRRKGDVTRPVERKAEVKYDRKQCSLFRGGYDLISVRDMDPSHLVLHRVDGAVIDLGGVKGYQTETRRMGGLDGCEITVPVSFERAIKFEIGSASRGKDCELLRDFATAGAAKLPRDLVYPPDGQDSARVGACADWVATESGDTCDPAVEVEVPTGAEKIIAAGAADPNVECAVFREAVRMAFGPDFAPVATPGSCYFVEPKHRLQIEAGATANGGAPGEWHADPNKTYKDHQLITFGESPGVTFRTEDDREFALYASPLGKIDVRGHVRLRIVPEHERGIKDWDRRQVVSDLDVGKALAVMDFVMATHFRGPR
;
A
#
# COMPACT_ATOMS: atom_id res chain seq x y z
N MET A 1 89.70 0.67 -25.38
CA MET A 1 89.02 -0.29 -24.48
C MET A 1 88.20 0.50 -23.47
N ILE A 2 86.91 0.19 -23.37
CA ILE A 2 85.95 0.52 -22.29
C ILE A 2 85.58 2.02 -22.15
N LEU A 3 84.33 2.37 -22.47
CA LEU A 3 83.31 2.88 -21.53
C LEU A 3 82.06 3.32 -22.30
N GLY A 4 80.92 2.68 -22.00
CA GLY A 4 79.61 3.06 -22.53
C GLY A 4 78.52 2.36 -21.73
N ALA A 5 78.26 2.87 -20.52
CA ALA A 5 77.21 2.37 -19.64
C ALA A 5 75.85 2.91 -20.10
N LEU A 6 74.98 2.01 -20.55
CA LEU A 6 73.57 2.27 -20.86
C LEU A 6 72.72 1.61 -19.76
N LEU A 7 72.21 2.43 -18.84
CA LEU A 7 71.15 2.06 -17.90
C LEU A 7 69.81 2.10 -18.65
N LEU A 8 69.23 0.93 -18.91
CA LEU A 8 67.82 0.80 -19.31
C LEU A 8 67.01 0.42 -18.05
N GLY A 9 66.26 1.39 -17.53
CA GLY A 9 65.33 1.20 -16.42
C GLY A 9 64.10 0.41 -16.87
N MET A 10 63.80 -0.67 -16.13
CA MET A 10 62.52 -1.37 -16.19
C MET A 10 61.46 -0.52 -15.47
N LEU A 11 60.47 -0.02 -16.20
CA LEU A 11 59.22 0.46 -15.63
C LEU A 11 58.23 -0.72 -15.62
N ALA A 12 58.10 -1.38 -14.47
CA ALA A 12 56.99 -2.29 -14.20
C ALA A 12 55.74 -1.45 -13.97
N GLY A 13 54.84 -1.41 -14.95
CA GLY A 13 53.52 -0.80 -14.80
C GLY A 13 52.60 -1.74 -14.01
N CYS A 14 52.27 -1.36 -12.78
CA CYS A 14 51.12 -1.93 -12.06
C CYS A 14 49.86 -1.48 -12.79
N ALA A 15 49.25 -2.37 -13.58
CA ALA A 15 47.88 -2.18 -14.03
C ALA A 15 46.97 -2.56 -12.86
N GLU A 16 46.53 -1.56 -12.09
CA GLU A 16 45.36 -1.70 -11.22
C GLU A 16 44.19 -2.10 -12.11
N SER A 17 43.81 -3.38 -12.03
CA SER A 17 42.57 -3.84 -12.62
C SER A 17 41.45 -3.20 -11.84
N VAL A 18 40.89 -2.11 -12.40
CA VAL A 18 39.66 -1.53 -11.90
C VAL A 18 38.57 -2.56 -12.19
N GLU A 19 38.30 -3.42 -11.20
CA GLU A 19 37.15 -4.31 -11.19
C GLU A 19 35.93 -3.45 -11.46
N THR A 20 35.39 -3.60 -12.67
CA THR A 20 34.17 -2.91 -13.06
C THR A 20 33.08 -3.49 -12.17
N PRO A 21 32.32 -2.68 -11.40
CA PRO A 21 31.23 -3.19 -10.60
C PRO A 21 30.30 -4.00 -11.50
N PRO A 22 29.81 -5.18 -11.05
CA PRO A 22 28.87 -5.96 -11.84
C PRO A 22 27.68 -5.07 -12.22
N PRO A 23 27.16 -5.19 -13.45
CA PRO A 23 26.02 -4.38 -13.89
C PRO A 23 24.87 -4.49 -12.90
N LEU A 24 24.20 -3.36 -12.64
CA LEU A 24 23.02 -3.32 -11.78
C LEU A 24 21.98 -4.32 -12.29
N PRO A 25 21.26 -5.03 -11.39
CA PRO A 25 20.23 -5.99 -11.78
C PRO A 25 19.22 -5.32 -12.72
N GLN A 26 19.13 -5.81 -13.95
CA GLN A 26 18.08 -5.38 -14.87
C GLN A 26 16.86 -6.26 -14.60
N PHE A 27 15.89 -5.70 -13.88
CA PHE A 27 14.59 -6.34 -13.77
C PHE A 27 13.94 -6.29 -15.16
N PRO A 28 13.49 -7.43 -15.72
CA PRO A 28 12.64 -7.37 -16.90
C PRO A 28 11.45 -6.47 -16.56
N LYS A 29 11.07 -5.60 -17.50
CA LYS A 29 9.94 -4.70 -17.31
C LYS A 29 8.69 -5.56 -17.12
N TRP A 30 8.25 -5.73 -15.88
CA TRP A 30 7.01 -6.40 -15.55
C TRP A 30 5.88 -5.66 -16.26
N GLN A 31 5.10 -6.39 -17.06
CA GLN A 31 3.93 -5.85 -17.71
C GLN A 31 2.71 -6.47 -17.04
N PRO A 32 1.78 -5.64 -16.52
CA PRO A 32 0.49 -6.12 -16.10
C PRO A 32 -0.14 -7.01 -17.18
N LYS A 33 -0.53 -8.21 -16.78
CA LYS A 33 -1.18 -9.22 -17.62
C LYS A 33 -2.68 -8.93 -17.72
N GLN A 34 -3.29 -8.28 -16.74
CA GLN A 34 -4.74 -8.03 -16.73
C GLN A 34 -5.10 -6.68 -17.41
N PRO A 35 -6.13 -6.66 -18.28
CA PRO A 35 -6.66 -5.41 -18.80
C PRO A 35 -7.12 -4.50 -17.67
N ARG A 36 -6.70 -3.24 -17.72
CA ARG A 36 -7.15 -2.23 -16.75
C ARG A 36 -8.53 -1.70 -17.17
N PRO A 37 -9.46 -1.49 -16.23
CA PRO A 37 -10.68 -0.77 -16.52
C PRO A 37 -10.33 0.65 -16.97
N ALA A 38 -11.06 1.18 -17.96
CA ALA A 38 -10.94 2.58 -18.32
C ALA A 38 -11.66 3.44 -17.28
N ASP A 39 -11.09 4.62 -16.99
CA ASP A 39 -11.83 5.65 -16.25
C ASP A 39 -12.90 6.31 -17.14
N ARG A 40 -13.77 7.09 -16.51
CA ARG A 40 -14.67 8.02 -17.19
C ARG A 40 -13.90 9.10 -17.95
N ASP A 41 -14.54 9.69 -18.95
CA ASP A 41 -14.02 10.87 -19.65
C ASP A 41 -13.87 12.04 -18.66
N GLU A 42 -12.64 12.48 -18.43
CA GLU A 42 -12.32 13.50 -17.43
C GLU A 42 -13.04 14.83 -17.72
N LYS A 43 -13.16 15.22 -19.00
CA LYS A 43 -13.84 16.47 -19.38
C LYS A 43 -15.33 16.40 -19.11
N ALA A 44 -15.95 15.24 -19.32
CA ALA A 44 -17.35 15.01 -18.98
C ALA A 44 -17.56 15.06 -17.46
N VAL A 45 -16.66 14.46 -16.68
CA VAL A 45 -16.69 14.54 -15.20
C VAL A 45 -16.54 15.99 -14.74
N ASP A 46 -15.58 16.73 -15.28
CA ASP A 46 -15.36 18.14 -14.98
C ASP A 46 -16.59 19.00 -15.32
N ALA A 47 -17.19 18.79 -16.49
CA ALA A 47 -18.40 19.49 -16.88
C ALA A 47 -19.58 19.17 -15.95
N ALA A 48 -19.75 17.89 -15.57
CA ALA A 48 -20.78 17.48 -14.62
C ALA A 48 -20.59 18.16 -13.27
N LEU A 49 -19.37 18.12 -12.70
CA LEU A 49 -19.03 18.79 -11.44
C LEU A 49 -19.15 20.33 -11.52
N ALA A 50 -18.84 20.92 -12.67
CA ALA A 50 -19.01 22.35 -12.93
C ALA A 50 -20.47 22.78 -12.97
N THR A 51 -21.41 21.91 -13.35
CA THR A 51 -22.86 22.21 -13.29
C THR A 51 -23.51 21.85 -11.96
N LEU A 52 -22.92 20.93 -11.20
CA LEU A 52 -23.44 20.48 -9.92
C LEU A 52 -23.44 21.60 -8.87
N ASP A 53 -24.59 21.80 -8.22
CA ASP A 53 -24.70 22.62 -7.01
C ASP A 53 -24.46 21.74 -5.77
N LEU A 54 -23.29 21.91 -5.15
CA LEU A 54 -22.92 21.14 -3.97
C LEU A 54 -23.78 21.46 -2.74
N CYS A 55 -24.46 22.62 -2.70
CA CYS A 55 -25.35 22.93 -1.60
C CYS A 55 -26.61 22.08 -1.60
N GLU A 56 -27.08 21.65 -2.77
CA GLU A 56 -28.24 20.76 -2.88
C GLU A 56 -27.95 19.35 -2.35
N LEU A 57 -26.68 18.96 -2.30
CA LEU A 57 -26.24 17.69 -1.70
C LEU A 57 -26.38 17.68 -0.17
N ILE A 58 -26.48 18.85 0.48
CA ILE A 58 -26.75 18.95 1.92
C ILE A 58 -28.26 18.88 2.15
N ASP A 59 -28.79 17.71 2.45
CA ASP A 59 -30.22 17.53 2.66
C ASP A 59 -30.73 18.15 3.99
N LEU A 60 -31.57 19.18 3.92
CA LEU A 60 -32.09 19.84 5.12
C LEU A 60 -33.15 19.00 5.85
N ALA A 61 -33.81 18.05 5.18
CA ALA A 61 -34.71 17.14 5.87
C ALA A 61 -33.93 16.16 6.76
N VAL A 62 -32.73 15.74 6.36
CA VAL A 62 -31.81 14.99 7.24
C VAL A 62 -31.45 15.82 8.46
N TYR A 63 -31.07 17.09 8.26
CA TYR A 63 -30.78 18.01 9.37
C TYR A 63 -31.98 18.15 10.31
N ASP A 64 -33.18 18.38 9.78
CA ASP A 64 -34.38 18.59 10.57
C ASP A 64 -34.78 17.37 11.42
N ARG A 65 -34.51 16.15 10.94
CA ARG A 65 -34.72 14.92 11.74
C ARG A 65 -33.70 14.77 12.87
N ARG A 66 -32.48 15.27 12.68
CA ARG A 66 -31.35 15.08 13.61
C ARG A 66 -31.12 16.26 14.56
N LYS A 67 -31.71 17.44 14.31
CA LYS A 67 -31.48 18.65 15.11
C LYS A 67 -32.11 18.64 16.51
N GLY A 68 -33.03 17.71 16.79
CA GLY A 68 -33.78 17.65 18.06
C GLY A 68 -34.50 18.96 18.36
N ASP A 69 -34.37 19.46 19.59
CA ASP A 69 -35.02 20.71 20.05
C ASP A 69 -34.29 21.98 19.59
N VAL A 70 -33.26 21.88 18.75
CA VAL A 70 -32.51 23.06 18.30
C VAL A 70 -33.32 23.88 17.28
N THR A 71 -33.68 25.10 17.68
CA THR A 71 -34.50 26.04 16.88
C THR A 71 -33.70 27.10 16.13
N ARG A 72 -32.38 27.20 16.35
CA ARG A 72 -31.55 28.20 15.67
C ARG A 72 -31.54 27.95 14.16
N PRO A 73 -31.65 29.01 13.32
CA PRO A 73 -31.63 28.87 11.88
C PRO A 73 -30.28 28.33 11.41
N VAL A 74 -30.31 27.63 10.27
CA VAL A 74 -29.13 27.18 9.55
C VAL A 74 -29.10 27.81 8.17
N GLU A 75 -27.89 28.00 7.64
CA GLU A 75 -27.68 28.52 6.31
C GLU A 75 -26.68 27.64 5.56
N ARG A 76 -26.90 27.45 4.26
CA ARG A 76 -25.91 26.83 3.37
C ARG A 76 -25.10 27.94 2.71
N LYS A 77 -23.78 27.80 2.66
CA LYS A 77 -22.89 28.76 2.01
C LYS A 77 -21.99 28.04 1.03
N ALA A 78 -22.11 28.43 -0.25
CA ALA A 78 -21.22 27.99 -1.32
C ALA A 78 -19.94 28.83 -1.32
N GLU A 79 -18.80 28.16 -1.54
CA GLU A 79 -17.50 28.81 -1.68
C GLU A 79 -16.67 28.07 -2.74
N VAL A 80 -15.68 28.76 -3.31
CA VAL A 80 -14.65 28.16 -4.16
C VAL A 80 -13.31 28.34 -3.47
N LYS A 81 -12.60 27.23 -3.23
CA LYS A 81 -11.30 27.22 -2.56
C LYS A 81 -10.34 26.35 -3.38
N TYR A 82 -9.18 26.90 -3.75
CA TYR A 82 -8.20 26.23 -4.62
C TYR A 82 -8.83 25.67 -5.91
N ASP A 83 -9.66 26.49 -6.57
CA ASP A 83 -10.40 26.13 -7.80
C ASP A 83 -11.37 24.93 -7.65
N ARG A 84 -11.72 24.57 -6.40
CA ARG A 84 -12.70 23.53 -6.08
C ARG A 84 -13.92 24.11 -5.40
N LYS A 85 -15.09 23.64 -5.80
CA LYS A 85 -16.36 24.01 -5.16
C LYS A 85 -16.47 23.33 -3.80
N GLN A 86 -17.03 24.05 -2.85
CA GLN A 86 -17.48 23.52 -1.59
C GLN A 86 -18.81 24.17 -1.20
N CYS A 87 -19.60 23.45 -0.41
CA CYS A 87 -20.71 24.03 0.32
C CYS A 87 -20.65 23.58 1.77
N SER A 88 -20.93 24.50 2.70
CA SER A 88 -21.00 24.19 4.12
C SER A 88 -22.33 24.63 4.72
N LEU A 89 -22.84 23.82 5.65
CA LEU A 89 -24.01 24.13 6.47
C LEU A 89 -23.53 24.78 7.77
N PHE A 90 -24.00 25.99 8.04
CA PHE A 90 -23.63 26.76 9.23
C PHE A 90 -24.79 26.91 10.21
N ARG A 91 -24.47 26.99 11.50
CA ARG A 91 -25.40 27.35 12.57
C ARG A 91 -24.76 28.32 13.54
N GLY A 92 -25.15 29.59 13.49
CA GLY A 92 -24.58 30.64 14.34
C GLY A 92 -23.07 30.81 14.14
N GLY A 93 -22.61 30.75 12.89
CA GLY A 93 -21.18 30.88 12.52
C GLY A 93 -20.34 29.60 12.64
N TYR A 94 -20.91 28.51 13.15
CA TYR A 94 -20.23 27.22 13.28
C TYR A 94 -20.55 26.31 12.10
N ASP A 95 -19.53 25.72 11.50
CA ASP A 95 -19.66 24.71 10.45
C ASP A 95 -20.17 23.40 11.06
N LEU A 96 -21.26 22.88 10.49
CA LEU A 96 -21.85 21.61 10.92
C LEU A 96 -21.43 20.48 10.01
N ILE A 97 -21.54 20.71 8.69
CA ILE A 97 -21.27 19.73 7.63
C ILE A 97 -20.74 20.48 6.43
N SER A 98 -19.76 19.91 5.76
CA SER A 98 -19.27 20.40 4.46
C SER A 98 -19.33 19.31 3.40
N VAL A 99 -19.58 19.73 2.16
CA VAL A 99 -19.53 18.92 0.96
C VAL A 99 -18.57 19.60 -0.02
N ARG A 100 -17.60 18.88 -0.56
CA ARG A 100 -16.58 19.47 -1.44
C ARG A 100 -16.17 18.54 -2.58
N ASP A 101 -15.83 19.14 -3.71
CA ASP A 101 -15.08 18.48 -4.79
C ASP A 101 -13.64 18.25 -4.31
N MET A 102 -13.18 17.01 -4.30
CA MET A 102 -11.86 16.64 -3.78
C MET A 102 -10.75 16.80 -4.82
N ASP A 103 -9.58 17.17 -4.31
CA ASP A 103 -8.34 17.12 -5.08
C ASP A 103 -7.91 15.67 -5.36
N PRO A 104 -7.60 15.32 -6.64
CA PRO A 104 -7.12 14.00 -7.04
C PRO A 104 -5.95 13.46 -6.20
N SER A 105 -5.03 14.32 -5.79
CA SER A 105 -3.80 13.96 -5.07
C SER A 105 -4.06 13.31 -3.71
N HIS A 106 -5.26 13.49 -3.14
CA HIS A 106 -5.65 12.90 -1.87
C HIS A 106 -6.53 11.65 -2.01
N LEU A 107 -7.00 11.31 -3.21
CA LEU A 107 -8.01 10.26 -3.39
C LEU A 107 -7.47 8.84 -3.30
N VAL A 108 -6.23 8.61 -3.75
CA VAL A 108 -5.59 7.29 -3.66
C VAL A 108 -5.57 6.84 -2.19
N LEU A 109 -5.17 7.75 -1.30
CA LEU A 109 -5.18 7.50 0.15
C LEU A 109 -6.60 7.23 0.67
N HIS A 110 -7.62 7.98 0.26
CA HIS A 110 -8.98 7.73 0.73
C HIS A 110 -9.60 6.41 0.23
N ARG A 111 -9.27 5.95 -0.98
CA ARG A 111 -9.78 4.66 -1.49
C ARG A 111 -9.05 3.47 -0.90
N VAL A 112 -7.74 3.60 -0.69
CA VAL A 112 -6.94 2.57 -0.05
C VAL A 112 -7.29 2.52 1.44
N ASP A 113 -7.27 3.65 2.13
CA ASP A 113 -7.41 3.69 3.60
C ASP A 113 -8.86 3.79 4.06
N GLY A 114 -9.85 3.97 3.19
CA GLY A 114 -11.25 4.15 3.57
C GLY A 114 -12.05 2.84 3.59
N ALA A 115 -12.90 2.69 4.62
CA ALA A 115 -13.83 1.57 4.72
C ALA A 115 -14.92 1.69 3.67
N VAL A 116 -15.07 0.67 2.82
CA VAL A 116 -16.12 0.64 1.79
C VAL A 116 -17.49 0.60 2.48
N ILE A 117 -18.38 1.51 2.08
CA ILE A 117 -19.75 1.61 2.59
C ILE A 117 -20.75 1.74 1.43
N ASP A 118 -21.97 1.24 1.67
CA ASP A 118 -23.11 1.44 0.79
C ASP A 118 -23.92 2.66 1.25
N LEU A 119 -24.02 3.65 0.36
CA LEU A 119 -24.78 4.89 0.53
C LEU A 119 -26.12 4.84 -0.22
N GLY A 120 -26.85 3.73 -0.10
CA GLY A 120 -28.16 3.54 -0.72
C GLY A 120 -28.07 3.18 -2.20
N GLY A 121 -27.20 2.23 -2.54
CA GLY A 121 -26.88 1.81 -3.92
C GLY A 121 -25.74 2.60 -4.55
N VAL A 122 -25.01 3.40 -3.77
CA VAL A 122 -23.84 4.17 -4.22
C VAL A 122 -22.64 3.80 -3.37
N LYS A 123 -21.51 3.53 -4.01
CA LYS A 123 -20.24 3.26 -3.32
C LYS A 123 -19.75 4.50 -2.60
N GLY A 124 -19.28 4.34 -1.37
CA GLY A 124 -18.54 5.35 -0.65
C GLY A 124 -17.40 4.76 0.16
N TYR A 125 -16.50 5.63 0.62
CA TYR A 125 -15.43 5.28 1.54
C TYR A 125 -15.51 6.16 2.77
N GLN A 126 -15.60 5.54 3.95
CA GLN A 126 -15.61 6.23 5.24
C GLN A 126 -14.24 6.15 5.90
N THR A 127 -13.78 7.25 6.48
CA THR A 127 -12.63 7.28 7.38
C THR A 127 -12.97 7.98 8.70
N GLU A 128 -12.37 7.48 9.78
CA GLU A 128 -12.57 7.95 11.14
C GLU A 128 -11.25 8.47 11.73
N THR A 129 -11.26 9.70 12.19
CA THR A 129 -10.15 10.28 12.98
C THR A 129 -10.41 9.92 14.44
N ARG A 130 -9.45 9.31 15.14
CA ARG A 130 -9.56 8.90 16.56
C ARG A 130 -8.43 9.49 17.41
N ARG A 131 -8.74 10.46 18.27
CA ARG A 131 -7.78 11.04 19.23
C ARG A 131 -7.99 10.49 20.63
N MET A 132 -6.92 10.00 21.25
CA MET A 132 -6.92 9.45 22.62
C MET A 132 -8.00 8.37 22.84
N GLY A 133 -8.25 7.53 21.82
CA GLY A 133 -9.26 6.47 21.86
C GLY A 133 -10.70 6.92 21.65
N GLY A 134 -10.96 8.23 21.46
CA GLY A 134 -12.28 8.77 21.12
C GLY A 134 -12.38 9.20 19.66
N LEU A 135 -13.57 9.09 19.06
CA LEU A 135 -13.86 9.58 17.70
C LEU A 135 -13.70 11.11 17.67
N ASP A 136 -12.77 11.60 16.85
CA ASP A 136 -12.37 13.00 16.69
C ASP A 136 -12.94 13.63 15.41
N GLY A 137 -13.24 12.83 14.40
CA GLY A 137 -13.77 13.30 13.11
C GLY A 137 -14.22 12.16 12.22
N CYS A 138 -15.07 12.48 11.25
CA CYS A 138 -15.56 11.54 10.26
C CYS A 138 -15.57 12.17 8.88
N GLU A 139 -15.18 11.39 7.88
CA GLU A 139 -15.16 11.79 6.48
C GLU A 139 -15.75 10.66 5.64
N ILE A 140 -16.57 11.01 4.65
CA ILE A 140 -17.09 10.06 3.67
C ILE A 140 -16.80 10.60 2.28
N THR A 141 -16.25 9.79 1.40
CA THR A 141 -15.99 10.15 0.00
C THR A 141 -16.82 9.29 -0.93
N VAL A 142 -17.37 9.91 -1.97
CA VAL A 142 -18.12 9.25 -3.04
C VAL A 142 -17.30 9.38 -4.32
N PRO A 143 -16.70 8.29 -4.84
CA PRO A 143 -15.91 8.34 -6.07
C PRO A 143 -16.79 8.72 -7.26
N VAL A 144 -16.30 9.65 -8.08
CA VAL A 144 -16.98 10.09 -9.33
C VAL A 144 -16.16 9.86 -10.60
N SER A 145 -14.86 9.57 -10.45
CA SER A 145 -13.98 8.99 -11.46
C SER A 145 -12.83 8.28 -10.73
N PHE A 146 -11.81 7.78 -11.42
CA PHE A 146 -10.59 7.28 -10.78
C PHE A 146 -9.77 8.41 -10.16
N GLU A 147 -10.02 9.65 -10.51
CA GLU A 147 -9.24 10.81 -10.03
C GLU A 147 -10.09 11.89 -9.36
N ARG A 148 -11.40 11.70 -9.22
CA ARG A 148 -12.31 12.66 -8.56
C ARG A 148 -13.25 11.99 -7.57
N ALA A 149 -13.61 12.73 -6.52
CA ALA A 149 -14.64 12.31 -5.56
C ALA A 149 -15.35 13.52 -4.94
N ILE A 150 -16.56 13.29 -4.43
CA ILE A 150 -17.26 14.24 -3.56
C ILE A 150 -17.02 13.81 -2.11
N LYS A 151 -16.49 14.72 -1.28
CA LYS A 151 -16.30 14.48 0.15
C LYS A 151 -17.40 15.14 0.97
N PHE A 152 -17.95 14.38 1.89
CA PHE A 152 -18.75 14.82 3.01
C PHE A 152 -17.88 14.79 4.27
N GLU A 153 -17.93 15.85 5.06
CA GLU A 153 -17.14 15.96 6.29
C GLU A 153 -17.94 16.66 7.37
N ILE A 154 -17.85 16.16 8.61
CA ILE A 154 -18.42 16.84 9.77
C ILE A 154 -17.58 18.07 10.08
N GLY A 155 -18.25 19.21 10.24
CA GLY A 155 -17.60 20.47 10.60
C GLY A 155 -16.96 20.42 11.98
N SER A 156 -15.86 21.14 12.14
CA SER A 156 -15.00 21.09 13.34
C SER A 156 -15.75 21.46 14.64
N ALA A 157 -16.82 22.25 14.54
CA ALA A 157 -17.63 22.71 15.64
C ALA A 157 -18.84 21.80 15.96
N SER A 158 -19.05 20.71 15.21
CA SER A 158 -20.10 19.73 15.52
C SER A 158 -19.76 18.99 16.82
N ARG A 159 -20.64 19.12 17.82
CA ARG A 159 -20.49 18.46 19.13
C ARG A 159 -20.69 16.94 19.04
N GLY A 160 -21.40 16.47 18.01
CA GLY A 160 -21.52 15.06 17.67
C GLY A 160 -20.53 14.75 16.56
N LYS A 161 -19.39 14.17 16.93
CA LYS A 161 -18.47 13.53 15.98
C LYS A 161 -19.06 12.16 15.66
N ASP A 162 -20.25 12.17 15.06
CA ASP A 162 -21.10 11.01 14.87
C ASP A 162 -21.02 10.58 13.40
N CYS A 163 -20.30 9.49 13.12
CA CYS A 163 -20.20 8.97 11.76
C CYS A 163 -21.55 8.49 11.20
N GLU A 164 -22.52 8.10 12.03
CA GLU A 164 -23.85 7.75 11.55
C GLU A 164 -24.59 8.99 11.05
N LEU A 165 -24.44 10.13 11.73
CA LEU A 165 -24.94 11.40 11.25
C LEU A 165 -24.37 11.73 9.87
N LEU A 166 -23.04 11.65 9.71
CA LEU A 166 -22.42 11.92 8.42
C LEU A 166 -22.91 10.94 7.35
N ARG A 167 -23.08 9.66 7.70
CA ARG A 167 -23.58 8.64 6.77
C ARG A 167 -24.99 8.93 6.28
N ASP A 168 -25.89 9.43 7.13
CA ASP A 168 -27.23 9.85 6.69
C ASP A 168 -27.17 11.00 5.68
N PHE A 169 -26.33 12.01 5.96
CA PHE A 169 -26.15 13.14 5.05
C PHE A 169 -25.50 12.72 3.74
N ALA A 170 -24.46 11.90 3.80
CA ALA A 170 -23.77 11.37 2.63
C ALA A 170 -24.70 10.49 1.79
N THR A 171 -25.55 9.67 2.41
CA THR A 171 -26.55 8.85 1.72
C THR A 171 -27.57 9.72 0.97
N ALA A 172 -28.14 10.73 1.65
CA ALA A 172 -29.08 11.63 1.02
C ALA A 172 -28.45 12.51 -0.08
N GLY A 173 -27.19 12.93 0.12
CA GLY A 173 -26.42 13.67 -0.87
C GLY A 173 -26.06 12.81 -2.08
N ALA A 174 -25.58 11.58 -1.86
CA ALA A 174 -25.23 10.64 -2.92
C ALA A 174 -26.44 10.31 -3.82
N ALA A 175 -27.64 10.20 -3.24
CA ALA A 175 -28.87 9.99 -3.99
C ALA A 175 -29.23 11.14 -4.96
N LYS A 176 -28.66 12.34 -4.76
CA LYS A 176 -28.85 13.51 -5.63
C LYS A 176 -27.77 13.65 -6.69
N LEU A 177 -26.70 12.84 -6.63
CA LEU A 177 -25.69 12.82 -7.67
C LEU A 177 -26.23 12.18 -8.95
N PRO A 178 -25.76 12.63 -10.14
CA PRO A 178 -26.09 11.97 -11.40
C PRO A 178 -25.69 10.49 -11.36
N ARG A 179 -26.60 9.60 -11.79
CA ARG A 179 -26.39 8.14 -11.71
C ARG A 179 -25.22 7.65 -12.56
N ASP A 180 -24.94 8.34 -13.65
CA ASP A 180 -23.80 8.10 -14.55
C ASP A 180 -22.47 8.55 -13.95
N LEU A 181 -22.51 9.43 -12.95
CA LEU A 181 -21.33 9.96 -12.28
C LEU A 181 -20.88 9.09 -11.10
N VAL A 182 -21.77 8.30 -10.49
CA VAL A 182 -21.46 7.48 -9.30
C VAL A 182 -21.24 6.01 -9.64
N TYR A 183 -20.54 5.30 -8.75
CA TYR A 183 -20.34 3.86 -8.85
C TYR A 183 -21.33 3.09 -7.96
N PRO A 184 -21.84 1.91 -8.39
CA PRO A 184 -22.57 1.01 -7.49
C PRO A 184 -21.63 0.44 -6.40
N PRO A 185 -22.14 -0.13 -5.30
CA PRO A 185 -21.31 -0.58 -4.17
C PRO A 185 -20.14 -1.49 -4.55
N ASP A 186 -20.37 -2.44 -5.47
CA ASP A 186 -19.34 -3.36 -5.97
C ASP A 186 -18.65 -2.87 -7.26
N GLY A 187 -18.93 -1.63 -7.67
CA GLY A 187 -18.40 -1.04 -8.89
C GLY A 187 -16.91 -0.76 -8.81
N GLN A 188 -16.20 -0.99 -9.91
CA GLN A 188 -14.77 -0.72 -10.04
C GLN A 188 -14.51 0.77 -10.27
N ASP A 189 -13.91 1.44 -9.28
CA ASP A 189 -13.68 2.88 -9.26
C ASP A 189 -12.17 3.26 -9.19
N SER A 190 -11.31 2.33 -9.60
CA SER A 190 -9.89 2.57 -9.80
C SER A 190 -9.30 1.66 -10.88
N ALA A 191 -8.04 1.87 -11.26
CA ALA A 191 -7.32 0.96 -12.16
C ALA A 191 -6.87 -0.35 -11.46
N ARG A 192 -7.03 -0.46 -10.13
CA ARG A 192 -6.55 -1.60 -9.34
C ARG A 192 -7.52 -2.76 -9.43
N VAL A 193 -7.09 -3.85 -10.06
CA VAL A 193 -7.95 -5.02 -10.32
C VAL A 193 -7.82 -6.06 -9.20
N GLY A 194 -8.94 -6.66 -8.79
CA GLY A 194 -8.98 -7.71 -7.77
C GLY A 194 -8.29 -7.29 -6.47
N ALA A 195 -7.44 -8.18 -5.94
CA ALA A 195 -6.72 -7.96 -4.68
C ALA A 195 -5.80 -6.71 -4.68
N CYS A 196 -5.45 -6.15 -5.84
CA CYS A 196 -4.68 -4.90 -5.89
C CYS A 196 -5.43 -3.68 -5.31
N ALA A 197 -6.76 -3.78 -5.15
CA ALA A 197 -7.54 -2.79 -4.43
C ALA A 197 -7.17 -2.70 -2.93
N ASP A 198 -6.58 -3.76 -2.39
CA ASP A 198 -6.18 -3.87 -0.98
C ASP A 198 -4.67 -3.65 -0.75
N TRP A 199 -3.92 -3.35 -1.81
CA TRP A 199 -2.49 -3.09 -1.71
C TRP A 199 -2.21 -1.67 -1.22
N VAL A 200 -1.54 -1.54 -0.08
CA VAL A 200 -1.21 -0.22 0.49
C VAL A 200 0.07 0.28 -0.18
N ALA A 201 -0.12 1.04 -1.26
CA ALA A 201 0.94 1.66 -2.04
C ALA A 201 0.60 3.12 -2.32
N THR A 202 1.61 3.98 -2.27
CA THR A 202 1.50 5.42 -2.56
C THR A 202 1.34 5.73 -4.05
N GLU A 203 1.46 4.72 -4.92
CA GLU A 203 1.38 4.84 -6.38
C GLU A 203 -0.02 4.48 -6.90
N SER A 204 -0.27 4.80 -8.18
CA SER A 204 -1.54 4.57 -8.89
C SER A 204 -2.00 3.10 -8.88
N GLY A 205 -1.09 2.16 -8.61
CA GLY A 205 -1.36 0.73 -8.57
C GLY A 205 -1.47 0.08 -9.96
N ASP A 206 -1.09 0.81 -11.02
CA ASP A 206 -1.05 0.33 -12.40
C ASP A 206 0.00 -0.76 -12.64
N THR A 207 0.96 -0.91 -11.73
CA THR A 207 2.01 -1.93 -11.73
C THR A 207 1.64 -3.20 -10.95
N CYS A 208 0.45 -3.28 -10.35
CA CYS A 208 0.01 -4.41 -9.53
C CYS A 208 -1.00 -5.29 -10.25
N ASP A 209 -0.78 -6.60 -10.29
CA ASP A 209 -1.81 -7.57 -10.68
C ASP A 209 -2.05 -8.63 -9.61
N PRO A 210 -3.27 -9.17 -9.48
CA PRO A 210 -3.51 -10.40 -8.73
C PRO A 210 -2.55 -11.50 -9.21
N ALA A 211 -1.87 -12.16 -8.26
CA ALA A 211 -0.88 -13.16 -8.62
C ALA A 211 -1.55 -14.39 -9.23
N VAL A 212 -1.13 -14.75 -10.43
CA VAL A 212 -1.58 -15.97 -11.11
C VAL A 212 -0.84 -17.20 -10.57
N GLU A 213 -1.50 -18.34 -10.60
CA GLU A 213 -0.85 -19.60 -10.22
C GLU A 213 0.20 -19.98 -11.27
N VAL A 214 1.39 -20.31 -10.79
CA VAL A 214 2.51 -20.79 -11.60
C VAL A 214 3.18 -21.95 -10.87
N GLU A 215 3.79 -22.84 -11.63
CA GLU A 215 4.59 -23.92 -11.06
C GLU A 215 5.91 -23.36 -10.52
N VAL A 216 6.27 -23.75 -9.29
CA VAL A 216 7.55 -23.38 -8.69
C VAL A 216 8.62 -24.37 -9.19
N PRO A 217 9.68 -23.92 -9.87
CA PRO A 217 10.75 -24.81 -10.32
C PRO A 217 11.42 -25.55 -9.15
N THR A 218 11.99 -26.73 -9.41
CA THR A 218 12.79 -27.43 -8.39
C THR A 218 14.25 -26.99 -8.42
N GLY A 219 14.80 -26.66 -7.25
CA GLY A 219 16.22 -26.31 -7.05
C GLY A 219 16.42 -24.81 -6.82
N ALA A 220 17.24 -24.47 -5.82
CA ALA A 220 17.39 -23.12 -5.31
C ALA A 220 17.74 -22.09 -6.40
N GLU A 221 18.75 -22.37 -7.22
CA GLU A 221 19.21 -21.48 -8.30
C GLU A 221 18.12 -21.23 -9.33
N LYS A 222 17.35 -22.28 -9.68
CA LYS A 222 16.26 -22.16 -10.65
C LYS A 222 15.10 -21.35 -10.10
N ILE A 223 14.76 -21.52 -8.82
CA ILE A 223 13.69 -20.76 -8.18
C ILE A 223 14.04 -19.28 -8.15
N ILE A 224 15.23 -18.91 -7.66
CA ILE A 224 15.61 -17.49 -7.57
C ILE A 224 15.82 -16.83 -8.93
N ALA A 225 16.26 -17.59 -9.94
CA ALA A 225 16.34 -17.09 -11.32
C ALA A 225 14.94 -16.88 -11.92
N ALA A 226 13.99 -17.78 -11.63
CA ALA A 226 12.62 -17.66 -12.09
C ALA A 226 11.87 -16.53 -11.38
N GLY A 227 12.04 -16.34 -10.06
CA GLY A 227 11.48 -15.21 -9.32
C GLY A 227 12.01 -13.87 -9.80
N ALA A 228 13.32 -13.79 -10.10
CA ALA A 228 13.92 -12.62 -10.73
C ALA A 228 13.30 -12.25 -12.09
N ALA A 229 12.67 -13.21 -12.79
CA ALA A 229 12.05 -13.01 -14.09
C ALA A 229 10.52 -12.84 -14.04
N ASP A 230 9.84 -13.50 -13.09
CA ASP A 230 8.39 -13.45 -12.91
C ASP A 230 8.01 -13.38 -11.41
N PRO A 231 7.48 -12.24 -10.91
CA PRO A 231 7.00 -12.10 -9.54
C PRO A 231 5.89 -13.08 -9.14
N ASN A 232 5.18 -13.71 -10.08
CA ASN A 232 4.24 -14.78 -9.74
C ASN A 232 4.94 -16.01 -9.16
N VAL A 233 6.20 -16.27 -9.56
CA VAL A 233 6.99 -17.35 -8.97
C VAL A 233 7.31 -17.00 -7.52
N GLU A 234 7.68 -15.75 -7.25
CA GLU A 234 7.88 -15.28 -5.87
C GLU A 234 6.59 -15.44 -5.05
N CYS A 235 5.43 -15.05 -5.60
CA CYS A 235 4.15 -15.28 -4.93
C CYS A 235 3.84 -16.76 -4.71
N ALA A 236 4.10 -17.63 -5.69
CA ALA A 236 3.82 -19.06 -5.60
C ALA A 236 4.68 -19.74 -4.51
N VAL A 237 5.94 -19.33 -4.35
CA VAL A 237 6.84 -19.83 -3.29
C VAL A 237 6.28 -19.59 -1.89
N PHE A 238 5.64 -18.44 -1.65
CA PHE A 238 5.19 -18.04 -0.32
C PHE A 238 3.70 -18.30 -0.04
N ARG A 239 2.89 -18.52 -1.09
CA ARG A 239 1.41 -18.54 -1.00
C ARG A 239 0.88 -19.44 0.10
N GLU A 240 1.33 -20.69 0.14
CA GLU A 240 0.83 -21.67 1.11
C GLU A 240 1.28 -21.33 2.53
N ALA A 241 2.54 -20.94 2.70
CA ALA A 241 3.10 -20.59 4.00
C ALA A 241 2.37 -19.39 4.64
N VAL A 242 2.14 -18.33 3.86
CA VAL A 242 1.40 -17.14 4.32
C VAL A 242 -0.04 -17.50 4.66
N ARG A 243 -0.72 -18.28 3.80
CA ARG A 243 -2.09 -18.76 4.07
C ARG A 243 -2.20 -19.52 5.38
N MET A 244 -1.22 -20.38 5.69
CA MET A 244 -1.19 -21.16 6.93
C MET A 244 -0.91 -20.30 8.18
N ALA A 245 0.01 -19.34 8.09
CA ALA A 245 0.46 -18.56 9.24
C ALA A 245 -0.40 -17.32 9.53
N PHE A 246 -0.79 -16.59 8.48
CA PHE A 246 -1.52 -15.33 8.58
C PHE A 246 -3.01 -15.46 8.29
N GLY A 247 -3.41 -16.51 7.56
CA GLY A 247 -4.80 -16.82 7.26
C GLY A 247 -5.16 -16.66 5.79
N PRO A 248 -6.36 -17.11 5.39
CA PRO A 248 -6.78 -17.15 3.99
C PRO A 248 -7.11 -15.77 3.39
N ASP A 249 -7.31 -14.75 4.22
CA ASP A 249 -7.68 -13.41 3.77
C ASP A 249 -6.50 -12.66 3.09
N PHE A 250 -5.27 -13.15 3.27
CA PHE A 250 -4.07 -12.60 2.65
C PHE A 250 -3.94 -13.09 1.20
N ALA A 251 -4.41 -12.28 0.25
CA ALA A 251 -4.34 -12.56 -1.17
C ALA A 251 -2.99 -12.10 -1.77
N PRO A 252 -2.34 -12.89 -2.63
CA PRO A 252 -1.09 -12.51 -3.28
C PRO A 252 -1.33 -11.57 -4.47
N VAL A 253 -0.51 -10.54 -4.58
CA VAL A 253 -0.41 -9.64 -5.73
C VAL A 253 1.04 -9.56 -6.20
N ALA A 254 1.23 -9.49 -7.51
CA ALA A 254 2.52 -9.43 -8.16
C ALA A 254 2.81 -8.00 -8.63
N THR A 255 4.00 -7.50 -8.31
CA THR A 255 4.49 -6.17 -8.71
C THR A 255 5.89 -6.31 -9.33
N PRO A 256 6.45 -5.24 -9.93
CA PRO A 256 7.83 -5.30 -10.40
C PRO A 256 8.80 -5.58 -9.24
N GLY A 257 9.46 -6.74 -9.26
CA GLY A 257 10.53 -7.10 -8.32
C GLY A 257 10.11 -7.62 -6.93
N SER A 258 8.81 -7.77 -6.68
CA SER A 258 8.28 -8.28 -5.41
C SER A 258 6.94 -9.00 -5.58
N CYS A 259 6.64 -9.88 -4.61
CA CYS A 259 5.27 -10.28 -4.30
C CYS A 259 4.79 -9.56 -3.03
N TYR A 260 3.53 -9.14 -3.00
CA TYR A 260 2.87 -8.69 -1.77
C TYR A 260 1.70 -9.61 -1.43
N PHE A 261 1.46 -9.82 -0.13
CA PHE A 261 0.22 -10.40 0.38
C PHE A 261 -0.54 -9.34 1.14
N VAL A 262 -1.79 -9.14 0.73
CA VAL A 262 -2.66 -8.04 1.15
C VAL A 262 -3.98 -8.59 1.67
N GLU A 263 -4.56 -7.95 2.68
CA GLU A 263 -5.87 -8.30 3.23
C GLU A 263 -6.82 -7.09 3.19
N PRO A 264 -8.14 -7.28 3.05
CA PRO A 264 -9.10 -6.16 2.92
C PRO A 264 -9.13 -5.16 4.09
N LYS A 265 -8.66 -5.58 5.27
CA LYS A 265 -8.61 -4.73 6.47
C LYS A 265 -7.37 -3.85 6.55
N HIS A 266 -6.35 -4.11 5.73
CA HIS A 266 -5.12 -3.32 5.67
C HIS A 266 -4.38 -3.24 7.02
N ARG A 267 -4.45 -4.25 7.89
CA ARG A 267 -3.76 -4.18 9.20
C ARG A 267 -2.28 -4.51 9.08
N LEU A 268 -1.93 -5.34 8.11
CA LEU A 268 -0.57 -5.80 7.85
C LEU A 268 -0.39 -5.97 6.35
N GLN A 269 0.75 -5.53 5.84
CA GLN A 269 1.22 -5.83 4.51
C GLN A 269 2.48 -6.70 4.59
N ILE A 270 2.50 -7.76 3.80
CA ILE A 270 3.61 -8.71 3.77
C ILE A 270 4.25 -8.62 2.40
N GLU A 271 5.49 -8.16 2.31
CA GLU A 271 6.29 -8.27 1.10
C GLU A 271 7.11 -9.56 1.17
N ALA A 272 7.11 -10.33 0.09
CA ALA A 272 7.87 -11.55 -0.05
C ALA A 272 8.64 -11.55 -1.37
N GLY A 273 9.79 -12.23 -1.39
CA GLY A 273 10.56 -12.39 -2.61
C GLY A 273 11.52 -13.57 -2.55
N ALA A 274 11.77 -14.18 -3.70
CA ALA A 274 12.76 -15.24 -3.88
C ALA A 274 13.50 -14.99 -5.20
N THR A 275 14.61 -14.26 -5.14
CA THR A 275 15.16 -13.60 -6.32
C THR A 275 16.69 -13.62 -6.38
N ALA A 276 17.23 -13.82 -7.58
CA ALA A 276 18.65 -13.73 -7.87
C ALA A 276 19.17 -12.28 -7.97
N ASN A 277 18.26 -11.33 -8.19
CA ASN A 277 18.61 -9.91 -8.38
C ASN A 277 18.90 -9.19 -7.06
N GLY A 278 18.55 -9.79 -5.92
CA GLY A 278 18.79 -9.24 -4.60
C GLY A 278 20.27 -9.21 -4.19
N GLY A 279 20.59 -8.36 -3.21
CA GLY A 279 21.87 -8.42 -2.49
C GLY A 279 22.04 -9.72 -1.68
N ALA A 280 23.23 -9.92 -1.13
CA ALA A 280 23.55 -11.05 -0.26
C ALA A 280 23.03 -10.82 1.17
N PRO A 281 22.34 -11.77 1.84
CA PRO A 281 21.77 -11.56 3.18
C PRO A 281 22.73 -10.92 4.20
N GLY A 282 24.03 -11.19 4.10
CA GLY A 282 25.07 -10.61 4.96
C GLY A 282 25.20 -9.08 4.86
N GLU A 283 24.82 -8.48 3.73
CA GLU A 283 24.81 -7.02 3.53
C GLU A 283 23.87 -6.33 4.53
N TRP A 284 22.71 -6.94 4.81
CA TRP A 284 21.74 -6.41 5.78
C TRP A 284 22.19 -6.62 7.22
N HIS A 285 22.97 -7.66 7.51
CA HIS A 285 23.55 -7.84 8.86
C HIS A 285 24.67 -6.84 9.14
N ALA A 286 25.47 -6.50 8.13
CA ALA A 286 26.57 -5.55 8.27
C ALA A 286 26.07 -4.12 8.52
N ASP A 287 24.93 -3.74 7.91
CA ASP A 287 24.24 -2.45 8.06
C ASP A 287 25.20 -1.27 8.31
N PRO A 288 26.08 -0.96 7.34
CA PRO A 288 27.15 0.04 7.54
C PRO A 288 26.60 1.44 7.82
N ASN A 289 25.37 1.72 7.39
CA ASN A 289 24.68 2.98 7.59
C ASN A 289 23.86 3.02 8.89
N LYS A 290 23.81 1.92 9.66
CA LYS A 290 23.06 1.78 10.92
C LYS A 290 21.60 2.20 10.77
N THR A 291 20.96 1.73 9.69
CA THR A 291 19.56 2.06 9.38
C THR A 291 18.58 1.17 10.15
N TYR A 292 19.06 0.04 10.68
CA TYR A 292 18.26 -0.99 11.33
C TYR A 292 18.83 -1.34 12.71
N LYS A 293 17.99 -1.99 13.52
CA LYS A 293 18.35 -2.51 14.84
C LYS A 293 18.00 -3.99 14.98
N ASP A 294 18.38 -4.57 16.11
CA ASP A 294 18.08 -5.96 16.49
C ASP A 294 18.50 -6.99 15.44
N HIS A 295 19.65 -6.75 14.82
CA HIS A 295 20.26 -7.66 13.85
C HIS A 295 20.60 -9.00 14.51
N GLN A 296 20.03 -10.09 13.98
CA GLN A 296 20.35 -11.45 14.44
C GLN A 296 20.72 -12.33 13.27
N LEU A 297 21.83 -13.06 13.43
CA LEU A 297 22.12 -14.21 12.58
C LEU A 297 21.26 -15.38 13.05
N ILE A 298 20.54 -15.97 12.11
CA ILE A 298 19.62 -17.08 12.36
C ILE A 298 19.81 -18.15 11.28
N THR A 299 19.31 -19.35 11.52
CA THR A 299 19.25 -20.42 10.52
C THR A 299 17.79 -20.79 10.28
N PHE A 300 17.35 -20.76 9.03
CA PHE A 300 16.03 -21.20 8.60
C PHE A 300 16.16 -22.59 7.99
N GLY A 301 15.81 -23.63 8.75
CA GLY A 301 16.16 -25.01 8.40
C GLY A 301 17.68 -25.22 8.39
N GLU A 302 18.28 -25.33 7.20
CA GLU A 302 19.74 -25.46 7.00
C GLU A 302 20.36 -24.20 6.38
N SER A 303 19.54 -23.20 6.05
CA SER A 303 19.96 -21.99 5.35
C SER A 303 20.31 -20.88 6.33
N PRO A 304 21.51 -20.28 6.26
CA PRO A 304 21.83 -19.11 7.08
C PRO A 304 21.01 -17.91 6.63
N GLY A 305 20.65 -17.06 7.58
CA GLY A 305 19.87 -15.85 7.32
C GLY A 305 20.04 -14.79 8.41
N VAL A 306 19.32 -13.70 8.22
CA VAL A 306 19.37 -12.50 9.05
C VAL A 306 17.95 -12.05 9.34
N THR A 307 17.71 -11.59 10.56
CA THR A 307 16.53 -10.78 10.88
C THR A 307 16.94 -9.42 11.42
N PHE A 308 16.11 -8.41 11.19
CA PHE A 308 16.31 -7.06 11.72
C PHE A 308 14.98 -6.30 11.81
N ARG A 309 15.01 -5.17 12.49
CA ARG A 309 13.89 -4.22 12.61
C ARG A 309 14.30 -2.82 12.17
N THR A 310 13.36 -2.01 11.71
CA THR A 310 13.59 -0.56 11.62
C THR A 310 13.71 0.06 13.01
N GLU A 311 14.36 1.22 13.12
CA GLU A 311 14.57 1.88 14.42
C GLU A 311 13.25 2.18 15.17
N ASP A 312 12.18 2.45 14.41
CA ASP A 312 10.83 2.73 14.90
C ASP A 312 9.95 1.49 15.12
N ASP A 313 10.51 0.28 14.96
CA ASP A 313 9.82 -1.01 15.10
C ASP A 313 8.63 -1.23 14.16
N ARG A 314 8.48 -0.41 13.12
CA ARG A 314 7.40 -0.52 12.14
C ARG A 314 7.65 -1.55 11.05
N GLU A 315 8.85 -2.07 10.97
CA GLU A 315 9.19 -3.13 10.04
C GLU A 315 9.95 -4.23 10.75
N PHE A 316 9.61 -5.46 10.41
CA PHE A 316 10.41 -6.63 10.70
C PHE A 316 10.71 -7.35 9.39
N ALA A 317 11.98 -7.64 9.15
CA ALA A 317 12.42 -8.25 7.91
C ALA A 317 13.32 -9.46 8.17
N LEU A 318 13.20 -10.44 7.28
CA LEU A 318 13.95 -11.69 7.28
C LEU A 318 14.57 -11.89 5.90
N TYR A 319 15.85 -12.22 5.86
CA TYR A 319 16.58 -12.55 4.63
C TYR A 319 17.32 -13.86 4.82
N ALA A 320 16.98 -14.87 4.05
CA ALA A 320 17.64 -16.18 4.07
C ALA A 320 18.48 -16.37 2.80
N SER A 321 19.61 -17.06 2.93
CA SER A 321 20.44 -17.47 1.80
C SER A 321 19.90 -18.78 1.21
N PRO A 322 19.37 -18.77 -0.03
CA PRO A 322 18.92 -19.98 -0.70
C PRO A 322 20.08 -20.88 -1.11
N LEU A 323 21.32 -20.38 -1.09
CA LEU A 323 22.53 -21.08 -1.55
C LEU A 323 23.47 -21.48 -0.40
N GLY A 324 22.99 -21.42 0.84
CA GLY A 324 23.72 -21.89 2.03
C GLY A 324 24.87 -20.99 2.49
N LYS A 325 25.06 -19.81 1.88
CA LYS A 325 26.14 -18.87 2.21
C LYS A 325 25.59 -17.46 2.30
N ILE A 326 25.79 -16.82 3.46
CA ILE A 326 25.20 -15.52 3.78
C ILE A 326 25.75 -14.37 2.92
N ASP A 327 26.98 -14.49 2.43
CA ASP A 327 27.66 -13.49 1.60
C ASP A 327 27.49 -13.72 0.08
N VAL A 328 26.60 -14.64 -0.31
CA VAL A 328 26.28 -14.89 -1.73
C VAL A 328 25.02 -14.13 -2.10
N ARG A 329 25.06 -13.45 -3.26
CA ARG A 329 23.93 -12.69 -3.80
C ARG A 329 22.73 -13.57 -4.11
N GLY A 330 21.55 -12.94 -4.07
CA GLY A 330 20.27 -13.61 -4.16
C GLY A 330 19.77 -14.02 -2.77
N HIS A 331 18.48 -13.84 -2.55
CA HIS A 331 17.87 -14.08 -1.24
C HIS A 331 16.45 -14.59 -1.36
N VAL A 332 16.00 -15.18 -0.26
CA VAL A 332 14.58 -15.38 0.05
C VAL A 332 14.27 -14.37 1.16
N ARG A 333 13.38 -13.42 0.90
CA ARG A 333 13.02 -12.35 1.83
C ARG A 333 11.55 -12.39 2.22
N LEU A 334 11.28 -11.99 3.45
CA LEU A 334 9.95 -11.70 3.95
C LEU A 334 10.05 -10.42 4.80
N ARG A 335 9.16 -9.48 4.57
CA ARG A 335 9.09 -8.20 5.27
C ARG A 335 7.65 -7.96 5.66
N ILE A 336 7.42 -7.62 6.93
CA ILE A 336 6.09 -7.31 7.45
C ILE A 336 6.05 -5.89 7.97
N VAL A 337 5.02 -5.16 7.58
CA VAL A 337 4.79 -3.76 7.95
C VAL A 337 3.33 -3.63 8.37
N PRO A 338 3.02 -3.10 9.57
CA PRO A 338 1.67 -2.76 9.94
C PRO A 338 1.23 -1.56 9.11
N GLU A 339 0.05 -1.68 8.50
CA GLU A 339 -0.52 -0.67 7.63
C GLU A 339 -1.75 -0.03 8.25
N HIS A 340 -2.17 1.08 7.65
CA HIS A 340 -3.34 1.86 8.05
C HIS A 340 -4.60 1.00 7.93
N GLU A 341 -5.19 0.62 9.08
CA GLU A 341 -6.43 -0.13 9.07
C GLU A 341 -7.50 0.64 8.29
N ARG A 342 -8.11 -0.05 7.33
CA ARG A 342 -9.11 0.51 6.45
C ARG A 342 -10.26 1.10 7.28
N GLY A 343 -10.51 2.38 7.10
CA GLY A 343 -11.52 3.17 7.79
C GLY A 343 -10.98 4.02 8.94
N ILE A 344 -9.70 3.94 9.29
CA ILE A 344 -9.10 4.70 10.39
C ILE A 344 -8.06 5.67 9.86
N LYS A 345 -8.33 6.97 10.00
CA LYS A 345 -7.45 8.06 9.55
C LYS A 345 -6.32 8.36 10.53
N ASP A 346 -6.59 8.26 11.83
CA ASP A 346 -5.56 8.45 12.85
C ASP A 346 -4.72 7.18 12.96
N TRP A 347 -3.67 7.14 12.14
CA TRP A 347 -2.59 6.20 12.30
C TRP A 347 -1.89 6.47 13.63
N ASP A 348 -1.90 5.49 14.53
CA ASP A 348 -0.89 5.50 15.57
C ASP A 348 0.45 5.26 14.88
N ARG A 349 1.21 6.34 14.67
CA ARG A 349 2.59 6.25 14.15
C ARG A 349 3.49 5.35 15.01
N ARG A 350 3.04 4.94 16.19
CA ARG A 350 3.69 3.98 17.08
C ARG A 350 3.19 2.54 16.91
N GLN A 351 2.34 2.24 15.92
CA GLN A 351 1.96 0.85 15.68
C GLN A 351 3.19 0.10 15.17
N VAL A 352 3.72 -0.74 16.06
CA VAL A 352 4.89 -1.58 15.84
C VAL A 352 4.48 -2.98 15.40
N VAL A 353 5.40 -3.70 14.79
CA VAL A 353 5.21 -5.13 14.49
C VAL A 353 5.10 -5.91 15.81
N SER A 354 3.98 -6.63 15.97
CA SER A 354 3.72 -7.43 17.18
C SER A 354 4.59 -8.69 17.24
N ASP A 355 4.89 -9.17 18.45
CA ASP A 355 5.65 -10.42 18.63
C ASP A 355 4.93 -11.64 18.02
N LEU A 356 3.60 -11.62 17.99
CA LEU A 356 2.80 -12.65 17.33
C LEU A 356 3.05 -12.66 15.82
N ASP A 357 3.08 -11.49 15.18
CA ASP A 357 3.33 -11.37 13.74
C ASP A 357 4.78 -11.70 13.39
N VAL A 358 5.74 -11.35 14.26
CA VAL A 358 7.13 -11.83 14.15
C VAL A 358 7.21 -13.36 14.20
N GLY A 359 6.53 -14.00 15.16
CA GLY A 359 6.49 -15.45 15.26
C GLY A 359 5.91 -16.12 14.01
N LYS A 360 4.85 -15.54 13.44
CA LYS A 360 4.27 -16.00 12.17
C LYS A 360 5.23 -15.82 10.99
N ALA A 361 5.91 -14.69 10.89
CA ALA A 361 6.87 -14.42 9.82
C ALA A 361 8.07 -15.38 9.84
N LEU A 362 8.58 -15.70 11.04
CA LEU A 362 9.59 -16.74 11.24
C LEU A 362 9.09 -18.11 10.74
N ALA A 363 7.87 -18.50 11.14
CA ALA A 363 7.28 -19.77 10.71
C ALA A 363 7.06 -19.85 9.18
N VAL A 364 6.68 -18.74 8.54
CA VAL A 364 6.59 -18.64 7.07
C VAL A 364 7.96 -18.90 6.44
N MET A 365 9.00 -18.22 6.91
CA MET A 365 10.34 -18.38 6.34
C MET A 365 10.87 -19.80 6.52
N ASP A 366 10.73 -20.39 7.72
CA ASP A 366 11.12 -21.78 7.98
C ASP A 366 10.41 -22.77 7.04
N PHE A 367 9.10 -22.60 6.86
CA PHE A 367 8.33 -23.44 5.95
C PHE A 367 8.81 -23.31 4.51
N VAL A 368 9.00 -22.09 4.02
CA VAL A 368 9.44 -21.80 2.65
C VAL A 368 10.81 -22.41 2.40
N MET A 369 11.77 -22.18 3.30
CA MET A 369 13.13 -22.71 3.15
C MET A 369 13.14 -24.24 3.18
N ALA A 370 12.38 -24.86 4.09
CA ALA A 370 12.28 -26.31 4.18
C ALA A 370 11.57 -26.97 2.99
N THR A 371 10.64 -26.27 2.34
CA THR A 371 9.83 -26.81 1.24
C THR A 371 10.51 -26.64 -0.11
N HIS A 372 11.10 -25.46 -0.34
CA HIS A 372 11.57 -25.06 -1.67
C HIS A 372 13.10 -25.01 -1.82
N PHE A 373 13.84 -24.85 -0.71
CA PHE A 373 15.28 -24.56 -0.74
C PHE A 373 16.14 -25.55 0.05
N ARG A 374 15.62 -26.76 0.34
CA ARG A 374 16.46 -27.83 0.88
C ARG A 374 17.60 -28.16 -0.09
N GLY A 375 18.81 -28.29 0.47
CA GLY A 375 19.96 -28.76 -0.28
C GLY A 375 19.74 -30.17 -0.86
N PRO A 376 20.46 -30.55 -1.94
CA PRO A 376 20.50 -31.94 -2.35
C PRO A 376 21.05 -32.78 -1.19
N ARG A 377 20.26 -33.76 -0.75
CA ARG A 377 20.69 -34.76 0.23
C ARG A 377 21.77 -35.67 -0.35
#